data_AF-A0A1M3IIY7-F1
#
_entry.id   AF-A0A1M3IIY7-F1
#
_cell.length_a   1.000
_cell.length_b   1.000
_cell.length_c   1.000
_cell.angle_alpha   90.00
_cell.angle_beta   90.00
_cell.angle_gamma   90.00
#
_symmetry.space_group_name_H-M   'P 1'
#
loop_
_entity.id
_entity.type
_entity.pdbx_description
1 polymer ?
#
loop_
_entity_poly.entity_id
_entity_poly.type
_entity_poly.pdbx_seq_one_letter_code
_entity_poly.pdbx_strand_id
1 'polypeptide(L)'
;MRLLKNDCKFKIICKIKLYFHAVKPLFTLIFIMFCLFANAQPQQVEARFLQDYYYLGNGMDLKSEVNYFVIANRKEFKKLFGVTHRPDTPDFSKEIMLAIIMKQTKWNASVNMNKICMKAGGFIEVYCDLDEGRHQLTYKTYPLKVCIIPRYPSVTKINFYNNWKMRLLASVPVK
;
A
#
# COMPACT_ATOMS: atom_id res chain seq x y z
N MET A 1 8.89 22.75 77.26
CA MET A 1 8.27 23.73 76.34
C MET A 1 8.53 23.28 74.90
N ARG A 2 7.81 22.24 74.45
CA ARG A 2 7.73 21.80 73.05
C ARG A 2 6.39 22.29 72.55
N LEU A 3 6.35 22.96 71.39
CA LEU A 3 5.21 23.20 70.49
C LEU A 3 5.55 24.48 69.73
N LEU A 4 5.91 24.38 68.44
CA LEU A 4 5.91 25.44 67.40
C LEU A 4 6.81 25.07 66.20
N LYS A 5 6.85 23.80 65.77
CA LYS A 5 7.64 23.41 64.57
C LYS A 5 6.90 22.53 63.55
N ASN A 6 5.60 22.27 63.73
CA ASN A 6 4.85 21.32 62.90
C ASN A 6 3.86 21.95 61.91
N ASP A 7 3.49 23.23 62.04
CA ASP A 7 2.43 23.81 61.19
C ASP A 7 2.90 24.26 59.79
N CYS A 8 4.20 24.51 59.61
CA CYS A 8 4.70 25.04 58.33
C CYS A 8 4.89 23.94 57.26
N LYS A 9 5.26 22.71 57.65
CA LYS A 9 5.48 21.60 56.71
C LYS A 9 4.17 21.06 56.11
N PHE A 10 3.07 21.08 56.86
CA PHE A 10 1.79 20.51 56.40
C PHE A 10 1.12 21.37 55.31
N LYS A 11 1.27 22.70 55.38
CA LYS A 11 0.70 23.64 54.40
C LYS A 11 1.34 23.57 53.02
N ILE A 12 2.65 23.28 52.95
CA ILE A 12 3.39 23.18 51.68
C ILE A 12 3.03 21.89 50.93
N ILE A 13 2.92 20.77 51.66
CA ILE A 13 2.60 19.45 51.07
C ILE A 13 1.16 19.44 50.50
N CYS A 14 0.20 20.10 51.15
CA CYS A 14 -1.17 20.22 50.64
C CYS A 14 -1.26 21.07 49.35
N LYS A 15 -0.50 22.18 49.25
CA LYS A 15 -0.48 23.01 48.04
C LYS A 15 0.10 22.30 46.82
N ILE A 16 1.13 21.47 47.00
CA ILE A 16 1.75 20.70 45.91
C ILE A 16 0.81 19.59 45.41
N LYS A 17 0.08 18.92 46.31
CA LYS A 17 -0.91 17.88 45.95
C LYS A 17 -2.10 18.44 45.16
N LEU A 18 -2.54 19.65 45.49
CA LEU A 18 -3.62 20.37 44.77
C LEU A 18 -3.19 20.81 43.36
N TYR A 19 -1.95 21.30 43.20
CA TYR A 19 -1.38 21.61 41.88
C TYR A 19 -1.31 20.37 40.97
N PHE A 20 -0.87 19.23 41.50
CA PHE A 20 -0.79 17.99 40.71
C PHE A 20 -2.16 17.41 40.33
N HIS A 21 -3.24 17.74 41.03
CA HIS A 21 -4.59 17.28 40.69
C HIS A 21 -5.29 18.20 39.68
N ALA A 22 -4.99 19.51 39.70
CA ALA A 22 -5.54 20.50 38.79
C ALA A 22 -4.86 20.53 37.41
N VAL A 23 -3.60 20.10 37.30
CA VAL A 23 -2.83 20.10 36.03
C VAL A 23 -3.02 18.81 35.21
N LYS A 24 -3.45 17.71 35.84
CA LYS A 24 -3.81 16.44 35.18
C LYS A 24 -4.89 16.56 34.09
N PRO A 25 -6.04 17.21 34.33
CA PRO A 25 -7.09 17.32 33.31
C PRO A 25 -6.64 18.13 32.08
N LEU A 26 -5.72 19.10 32.26
CA LEU A 26 -5.19 19.93 31.17
C LEU A 26 -4.30 19.12 30.21
N PHE A 27 -3.41 18.26 30.75
CA PHE A 27 -2.58 17.37 29.93
C PHE A 27 -3.39 16.30 29.19
N THR A 28 -4.42 15.74 29.81
CA THR A 28 -5.31 14.78 29.12
C THR A 28 -6.12 15.44 28.00
N LEU A 29 -6.55 16.69 28.17
CA LEU A 29 -7.30 17.40 27.14
C LEU A 29 -6.42 17.74 25.91
N ILE A 30 -5.16 18.10 26.14
CA ILE A 30 -4.16 18.32 25.07
C ILE A 30 -3.88 17.02 24.30
N PHE A 31 -3.79 15.88 24.99
CA PHE A 31 -3.55 14.58 24.34
C PHE A 31 -4.75 14.11 23.50
N ILE A 32 -5.98 14.33 23.98
CA ILE A 32 -7.20 14.01 23.22
C ILE A 32 -7.36 14.93 22.00
N MET A 33 -7.04 16.22 22.14
CA MET A 33 -7.02 17.16 21.00
C MET A 33 -5.96 16.79 19.96
N PHE A 34 -4.79 16.30 20.36
CA PHE A 34 -3.74 15.88 19.40
C PHE A 34 -4.14 14.63 18.59
N CYS A 35 -4.91 13.72 19.19
CA CYS A 35 -5.43 12.54 18.49
C CYS A 35 -6.51 12.86 17.43
N LEU A 36 -7.25 13.96 17.58
CA LEU A 36 -8.35 14.33 16.69
C LEU A 36 -7.88 14.94 15.34
N PHE A 37 -6.60 15.34 15.23
CA PHE A 37 -6.03 15.91 14.00
C PHE A 37 -5.16 14.93 13.21
N ALA A 38 -5.04 13.68 13.65
CA ALA A 38 -4.34 12.64 12.91
C ALA A 38 -5.20 12.12 11.75
N ASN A 39 -5.43 12.96 10.74
CA ASN A 39 -5.82 12.46 9.42
C ASN A 39 -4.63 11.65 8.89
N ALA A 40 -4.75 10.31 8.91
CA ALA A 40 -3.76 9.42 8.34
C ALA A 40 -3.68 9.70 6.82
N GLN A 41 -2.75 10.58 6.44
CA GLN A 41 -2.52 10.93 5.04
C GLN A 41 -2.03 9.67 4.29
N PRO A 42 -2.48 9.46 3.04
CA PRO A 42 -2.04 8.32 2.25
C PRO A 42 -0.53 8.38 2.05
N GLN A 43 0.17 7.32 2.45
CA GLN A 43 1.62 7.24 2.28
C GLN A 43 1.93 6.69 0.89
N GLN A 44 2.75 7.40 0.13
CA GLN A 44 3.23 6.90 -1.15
C GLN A 44 4.12 5.67 -0.92
N VAL A 45 3.88 4.61 -1.68
CA VAL A 45 4.69 3.39 -1.65
C VAL A 45 5.76 3.51 -2.72
N GLU A 46 7.01 3.25 -2.33
CA GLU A 46 8.13 3.18 -3.28
C GLU A 46 7.92 1.99 -4.22
N ALA A 47 7.97 2.25 -5.53
CA ALA A 47 7.72 1.24 -6.54
C ALA A 47 8.80 1.26 -7.62
N ARG A 48 9.36 0.08 -7.90
CA ARG A 48 10.33 -0.13 -8.98
C ARG A 48 9.61 -0.69 -10.19
N PHE A 49 9.39 0.14 -11.21
CA PHE A 49 8.80 -0.29 -12.47
C PHE A 49 9.79 -1.07 -13.31
N LEU A 50 9.37 -2.22 -13.83
CA LEU A 50 10.22 -3.05 -14.68
C LEU A 50 9.80 -2.94 -16.14
N GLN A 51 10.79 -3.06 -17.02
CA GLN A 51 10.63 -3.05 -18.48
C GLN A 51 10.96 -4.41 -19.07
N ASP A 52 10.54 -4.64 -20.31
CA ASP A 52 10.84 -5.84 -21.10
C ASP A 52 10.40 -7.15 -20.44
N TYR A 53 9.33 -7.12 -19.65
CA TYR A 53 8.68 -8.32 -19.13
C TYR A 53 7.63 -8.82 -20.14
N TYR A 54 7.59 -10.14 -20.33
CA TYR A 54 6.62 -10.79 -21.20
C TYR A 54 5.88 -11.87 -20.43
N TYR A 55 4.57 -11.90 -20.60
CA TYR A 55 3.74 -12.97 -20.07
C TYR A 55 3.95 -14.24 -20.91
N LEU A 56 4.41 -15.32 -20.28
CA LEU A 56 4.67 -16.61 -20.94
C LEU A 56 3.50 -17.59 -20.81
N GLY A 57 2.61 -17.36 -19.84
CA GLY A 57 1.36 -18.11 -19.72
C GLY A 57 1.50 -19.61 -19.45
N ASN A 58 2.51 -20.00 -18.68
CA ASN A 58 2.70 -21.39 -18.26
C ASN A 58 1.63 -21.80 -17.23
N GLY A 59 0.43 -22.12 -17.71
CA GLY A 59 -0.62 -22.79 -16.94
C GLY A 59 -1.64 -21.88 -16.25
N MET A 60 -1.90 -20.68 -16.77
CA MET A 60 -2.97 -19.82 -16.26
C MET A 60 -3.67 -19.08 -17.40
N ASP A 61 -4.93 -19.40 -17.69
CA ASP A 61 -5.69 -18.65 -18.70
C ASP A 61 -6.01 -17.24 -18.20
N LEU A 62 -5.60 -16.24 -18.99
CA LEU A 62 -6.05 -14.87 -18.78
C LEU A 62 -7.55 -14.76 -19.08
N LYS A 63 -8.25 -13.92 -18.32
CA LYS A 63 -9.60 -13.46 -18.69
C LYS A 63 -9.53 -12.65 -19.98
N SER A 64 -10.66 -12.53 -20.69
CA SER A 64 -10.76 -11.69 -21.90
C SER A 64 -10.40 -10.23 -21.64
N GLU A 65 -10.68 -9.75 -20.43
CA GLU A 65 -10.44 -8.38 -19.98
C GLU A 65 -9.03 -8.20 -19.39
N VAL A 66 -8.86 -7.14 -18.60
CA VAL A 66 -7.64 -6.83 -17.84
C VAL A 66 -7.50 -7.77 -16.64
N ASN A 67 -6.31 -8.31 -16.44
CA ASN A 67 -5.98 -9.23 -15.35
C ASN A 67 -5.03 -8.55 -14.37
N TYR A 68 -5.32 -8.69 -13.08
CA TYR A 68 -4.56 -8.08 -11.98
C TYR A 68 -3.94 -9.17 -11.13
N PHE A 69 -2.63 -9.10 -10.94
CA PHE A 69 -1.88 -10.08 -10.17
C PHE A 69 -1.09 -9.40 -9.06
N VAL A 70 -1.11 -10.05 -7.89
CA VAL A 70 -0.22 -9.78 -6.76
C VAL A 70 0.60 -11.05 -6.59
N ILE A 71 1.88 -10.96 -6.87
CA ILE A 71 2.80 -12.08 -6.95
C ILE A 71 3.73 -11.96 -5.75
N ALA A 72 3.45 -12.79 -4.74
CA ALA A 72 4.14 -12.76 -3.46
C ALA A 72 5.09 -13.95 -3.29
N ASN A 73 5.17 -14.88 -4.24
CA ASN A 73 6.09 -16.00 -4.14
C ASN A 73 6.65 -16.42 -5.51
N ARG A 74 7.80 -17.11 -5.45
CA ARG A 74 8.53 -17.55 -6.64
C ARG A 74 7.74 -18.59 -7.46
N LYS A 75 6.83 -19.34 -6.84
CA LYS A 75 6.00 -20.34 -7.55
C LYS A 75 5.00 -19.66 -8.48
N GLU A 76 4.29 -18.64 -8.00
CA GLU A 76 3.35 -17.85 -8.81
C GLU A 76 4.06 -17.07 -9.91
N PHE A 77 5.21 -16.47 -9.58
CA PHE A 77 6.05 -15.79 -10.57
C PHE A 77 6.43 -16.72 -11.74
N LYS A 78 6.89 -17.94 -11.44
CA LYS A 78 7.26 -18.92 -12.47
C LYS A 78 6.09 -19.35 -13.35
N LYS A 79 4.86 -19.35 -12.84
CA LYS A 79 3.66 -19.67 -13.64
C LYS A 79 3.37 -18.58 -14.68
N LEU A 80 3.55 -17.31 -14.31
CA LEU A 80 3.24 -16.18 -15.19
C LEU A 80 4.38 -15.84 -16.16
N PHE A 81 5.62 -15.83 -15.66
CA PHE A 81 6.80 -15.32 -16.36
C PHE A 81 7.86 -16.40 -16.67
N GLY A 82 7.61 -17.65 -16.30
CA GLY A 82 8.57 -18.74 -16.47
C GLY A 82 9.77 -18.69 -15.52
N VAL A 83 10.74 -19.56 -15.77
CA VAL A 83 12.01 -19.56 -15.06
C VAL A 83 12.93 -18.58 -15.76
N THR A 84 13.31 -17.51 -15.06
CA THR A 84 14.21 -16.48 -15.57
C THR A 84 15.29 -16.13 -14.55
N HIS A 85 16.45 -15.71 -15.02
CA HIS A 85 17.64 -15.35 -14.24
C HIS A 85 17.93 -13.84 -14.31
N ARG A 86 16.90 -13.01 -14.53
CA ARG A 86 17.11 -11.56 -14.60
C ARG A 86 17.54 -10.98 -13.25
N PRO A 87 18.49 -10.02 -13.25
CA PRO A 87 18.96 -9.39 -12.03
C PRO A 87 17.89 -8.53 -11.34
N ASP A 88 16.87 -8.10 -12.08
CA ASP A 88 15.75 -7.31 -11.57
C ASP A 88 14.60 -8.16 -11.01
N THR A 89 14.74 -9.49 -10.98
CA THR A 89 13.76 -10.40 -10.37
C THR A 89 13.58 -10.08 -8.88
N PRO A 90 12.35 -9.93 -8.37
CA PRO A 90 12.11 -9.58 -6.97
C PRO A 90 12.62 -10.64 -5.98
N ASP A 91 13.10 -10.17 -4.84
CA ASP A 91 13.30 -10.98 -3.64
C ASP A 91 11.97 -11.12 -2.91
N PHE A 92 11.24 -12.21 -3.20
CA PHE A 92 9.92 -12.47 -2.63
C PHE A 92 9.87 -12.58 -1.10
N SER A 93 11.00 -12.61 -0.39
CA SER A 93 11.01 -12.50 1.06
C SER A 93 10.73 -11.08 1.56
N LYS A 94 11.12 -10.07 0.77
CA LYS A 94 11.06 -8.64 1.12
C LYS A 94 10.20 -7.81 0.18
N GLU A 95 9.90 -8.35 -0.98
CA GLU A 95 9.23 -7.66 -2.07
C GLU A 95 8.00 -8.45 -2.53
N ILE A 96 7.07 -7.74 -3.17
CA ILE A 96 5.97 -8.32 -3.94
C ILE A 96 5.94 -7.67 -5.31
N MET A 97 5.60 -8.45 -6.32
CA MET A 97 5.44 -7.95 -7.68
C MET A 97 3.96 -7.76 -8.00
N LEU A 98 3.62 -6.61 -8.55
CA LEU A 98 2.31 -6.30 -9.08
C LEU A 98 2.36 -6.40 -10.60
N ALA A 99 1.38 -7.04 -11.21
CA ALA A 99 1.27 -7.11 -12.67
C ALA A 99 -0.16 -6.82 -13.13
N ILE A 100 -0.28 -5.98 -14.15
CA ILE A 100 -1.49 -5.77 -14.93
C ILE A 100 -1.23 -6.32 -16.32
N ILE A 101 -2.05 -7.28 -16.74
CA ILE A 101 -1.83 -8.04 -17.99
C ILE A 101 -3.14 -8.11 -18.77
N MET A 102 -3.10 -7.71 -20.03
CA MET A 102 -4.20 -7.95 -20.99
C MET A 102 -3.85 -9.11 -21.91
N LYS A 103 -4.89 -9.74 -22.49
CA LYS A 103 -4.67 -10.66 -23.60
C LYS A 103 -4.00 -9.96 -24.77
N GLN A 104 -3.29 -10.75 -25.56
CA GLN A 104 -2.73 -10.29 -26.82
C GLN A 104 -3.82 -9.66 -27.69
N THR A 105 -3.54 -8.47 -28.21
CA THR A 105 -4.48 -7.71 -29.04
C THR A 105 -3.80 -7.16 -30.28
N LYS A 106 -4.58 -6.79 -31.29
CA LYS A 106 -4.13 -5.96 -32.42
C LYS A 106 -4.50 -4.50 -32.24
N TRP A 107 -5.11 -4.12 -31.13
CA TRP A 107 -5.40 -2.73 -30.83
C TRP A 107 -4.19 -2.09 -30.13
N ASN A 108 -4.03 -0.78 -30.27
CA ASN A 108 -3.01 0.01 -29.56
C ASN A 108 -3.32 0.18 -28.07
N ALA A 109 -3.75 -0.90 -27.42
CA ALA A 109 -4.09 -0.94 -26.01
C ALA A 109 -2.85 -0.71 -25.14
N SER A 110 -3.04 -0.04 -24.00
CA SER A 110 -2.00 0.20 -23.02
C SER A 110 -2.54 0.07 -21.59
N VAL A 111 -1.66 -0.33 -20.70
CA VAL A 111 -1.94 -0.43 -19.26
C VAL A 111 -0.84 0.29 -18.50
N ASN A 112 -1.21 1.10 -17.51
CA ASN A 112 -0.25 1.81 -16.68
C ASN A 112 -0.67 1.83 -15.21
N MET A 113 0.32 1.98 -14.34
CA MET A 113 0.15 2.15 -12.89
C MET A 113 0.73 3.51 -12.54
N ASN A 114 -0.14 4.45 -12.17
CA ASN A 114 0.26 5.85 -11.99
C ASN A 114 0.64 6.18 -10.56
N LYS A 115 -0.10 5.61 -9.61
CA LYS A 115 0.06 5.91 -8.19
C LYS A 115 -0.14 4.65 -7.37
N ILE A 116 0.77 4.43 -6.43
CA ILE A 116 0.68 3.34 -5.46
C ILE A 116 0.80 3.98 -4.08
N CYS A 117 -0.23 3.79 -3.25
CA CYS A 117 -0.24 4.35 -1.90
C CYS A 117 -0.88 3.41 -0.90
N MET A 118 -0.38 3.46 0.33
CA MET A 118 -0.93 2.78 1.47
C MET A 118 -1.91 3.72 2.19
N LYS A 119 -3.13 3.25 2.45
CA LYS A 119 -4.11 3.94 3.30
C LYS A 119 -4.24 3.21 4.64
N ALA A 120 -4.77 3.92 5.64
CA ALA A 120 -5.15 3.31 6.92
C ALA A 120 -6.10 2.11 6.65
N GLY A 121 -5.79 0.94 7.23
CA GLY A 121 -6.61 -0.26 7.08
C GLY A 121 -5.94 -1.51 6.51
N GLY A 122 -4.60 -1.54 6.40
CA GLY A 122 -3.87 -2.78 6.07
C GLY A 122 -4.00 -3.22 4.60
N PHE A 123 -4.13 -2.25 3.69
CA PHE A 123 -4.16 -2.49 2.25
C PHE A 123 -3.40 -1.40 1.49
N ILE A 124 -2.97 -1.74 0.28
CA ILE A 124 -2.37 -0.80 -0.67
C ILE A 124 -3.36 -0.57 -1.81
N GLU A 125 -3.43 0.66 -2.28
CA GLU A 125 -4.19 1.07 -3.45
C GLU A 125 -3.25 1.34 -4.62
N VAL A 126 -3.62 0.82 -5.79
CA VAL A 126 -2.92 0.99 -7.06
C VAL A 126 -3.88 1.65 -8.03
N TYR A 127 -3.55 2.86 -8.47
CA TYR A 127 -4.34 3.62 -9.43
C TYR A 127 -3.82 3.37 -10.84
N CYS A 128 -4.72 2.87 -11.69
CA CYS A 128 -4.40 2.34 -13.01
C CYS A 128 -5.06 3.17 -14.10
N ASP A 129 -4.31 3.39 -15.18
CA ASP A 129 -4.82 3.88 -16.45
C ASP A 129 -4.91 2.71 -17.42
N LEU A 130 -6.09 2.54 -18.01
CA LEU A 130 -6.38 1.48 -18.97
C LEU A 130 -6.87 2.14 -20.25
N ASP A 131 -6.20 1.86 -21.36
CA ASP A 131 -6.63 2.20 -22.70
C ASP A 131 -6.80 0.91 -23.48
N GLU A 132 -8.01 0.62 -23.96
CA GLU A 132 -8.29 -0.56 -24.77
C GLU A 132 -7.84 -0.39 -26.23
N GLY A 133 -7.37 0.80 -26.58
CA GLY A 133 -6.94 1.16 -27.92
C GLY A 133 -8.11 1.53 -28.83
N ARG A 134 -7.87 2.45 -29.76
CA ARG A 134 -8.84 2.89 -30.78
C ARG A 134 -8.38 2.62 -32.20
N HIS A 135 -7.11 2.26 -32.38
CA HIS A 135 -6.48 2.03 -33.66
C HIS A 135 -5.97 0.60 -33.75
N GLN A 136 -6.26 -0.04 -34.88
CA GLN A 136 -5.76 -1.38 -35.17
C GLN A 136 -4.33 -1.29 -35.71
N LEU A 137 -3.46 -2.09 -35.14
CA LEU A 137 -2.07 -2.25 -35.49
C LEU A 137 -1.91 -3.42 -36.48
N THR A 138 -0.87 -3.34 -37.29
CA THR A 138 -0.48 -4.42 -38.22
C THR A 138 0.16 -5.60 -37.50
N TYR A 139 0.67 -5.38 -36.29
CA TYR A 139 1.28 -6.38 -35.42
C TYR A 139 0.46 -6.61 -34.16
N LYS A 140 0.73 -7.72 -33.48
CA LYS A 140 0.09 -8.04 -32.19
C LYS A 140 0.90 -7.43 -31.04
N THR A 141 0.21 -6.87 -30.06
CA THR A 141 0.79 -6.30 -28.84
C THR A 141 0.37 -7.11 -27.61
N TYR A 142 1.19 -7.02 -26.57
CA TYR A 142 0.94 -7.65 -25.26
C TYR A 142 0.94 -6.56 -24.19
N PRO A 143 -0.20 -5.87 -23.95
CA PRO A 143 -0.26 -4.82 -22.95
C PRO A 143 0.01 -5.40 -21.56
N LEU A 144 1.14 -5.00 -20.99
CA LEU A 144 1.62 -5.48 -19.70
C LEU A 144 2.33 -4.36 -18.97
N LYS A 145 2.02 -4.20 -17.68
CA LYS A 145 2.77 -3.35 -16.77
C LYS A 145 3.08 -4.11 -15.50
N VAL A 146 4.33 -4.02 -15.07
CA VAL A 146 4.83 -4.66 -13.85
C VAL A 146 5.56 -3.64 -12.98
N CYS A 147 5.39 -3.78 -11.68
CA CYS A 147 6.24 -3.11 -10.71
C CYS A 147 6.51 -4.00 -9.51
N ILE A 148 7.55 -3.66 -8.76
CA ILE A 148 7.91 -4.28 -7.49
C ILE A 148 7.70 -3.24 -6.39
N ILE A 149 7.08 -3.67 -5.29
CA ILE A 149 6.94 -2.86 -4.08
C ILE A 149 7.45 -3.65 -2.86
N PRO A 150 7.85 -2.96 -1.78
CA PRO A 150 8.18 -3.62 -0.53
C PRO A 150 7.02 -4.43 0.02
N ARG A 151 7.33 -5.53 0.70
CA ARG A 151 6.37 -6.33 1.46
C ARG A 151 6.14 -5.67 2.82
N TYR A 152 4.90 -5.29 3.07
CA TYR A 152 4.47 -4.77 4.37
C TYR A 152 3.70 -5.85 5.13
N PRO A 153 4.14 -6.27 6.33
CA PRO A 153 3.48 -7.35 7.08
C PRO A 153 2.01 -7.07 7.42
N SER A 154 1.63 -5.80 7.58
CA SER A 154 0.26 -5.38 7.86
C SER A 154 -0.64 -5.37 6.63
N VAL A 155 -0.09 -5.55 5.43
CA VAL A 155 -0.84 -5.48 4.17
C VAL A 155 -1.29 -6.88 3.76
N THR A 156 -2.61 -7.08 3.75
CA THR A 156 -3.23 -8.37 3.42
C THR A 156 -3.84 -8.41 2.03
N LYS A 157 -4.04 -7.25 1.41
CA LYS A 157 -4.65 -7.12 0.07
C LYS A 157 -4.17 -5.88 -0.66
N ILE A 158 -4.22 -5.96 -1.99
CA ILE A 158 -3.94 -4.86 -2.91
C ILE A 158 -5.22 -4.58 -3.70
N ASN A 159 -5.67 -3.32 -3.68
CA ASN A 159 -6.83 -2.86 -4.41
C ASN A 159 -6.39 -2.07 -5.64
N PHE A 160 -6.89 -2.46 -6.81
CA PHE A 160 -6.66 -1.78 -8.07
C PHE A 160 -7.86 -0.89 -8.37
N TYR A 161 -7.62 0.39 -8.62
CA TYR A 161 -8.64 1.38 -8.95
C TYR A 161 -8.40 1.96 -10.33
N ASN A 162 -9.47 2.34 -11.02
CA ASN A 162 -9.37 3.21 -12.18
C ASN A 162 -9.00 4.62 -11.70
N ASN A 163 -7.93 5.19 -12.25
CA ASN A 163 -7.42 6.50 -11.83
C ASN A 163 -8.41 7.65 -12.05
N TRP A 164 -9.20 7.61 -13.13
CA TRP A 164 -10.15 8.69 -13.46
C TRP A 164 -11.48 8.55 -12.74
N LYS A 165 -12.06 7.35 -12.75
CA LYS A 165 -13.39 7.09 -12.18
C LYS A 165 -13.36 6.72 -10.71
N MET A 166 -12.16 6.52 -10.14
CA MET A 166 -11.95 6.05 -8.76
C MET A 166 -12.72 4.76 -8.43
N ARG A 167 -13.08 3.99 -9.46
CA ARG A 167 -13.85 2.75 -9.34
C ARG A 167 -12.90 1.60 -9.04
N LEU A 168 -13.27 0.76 -8.07
CA LEU A 168 -12.55 -0.48 -7.79
C LEU A 168 -12.64 -1.42 -9.01
N LEU A 169 -11.48 -1.79 -9.53
CA LEU A 169 -11.30 -2.72 -10.64
C LEU A 169 -11.10 -4.14 -10.13
N ALA A 170 -10.23 -4.32 -9.13
CA ALA A 170 -9.95 -5.60 -8.51
C ALA A 170 -9.49 -5.43 -7.06
N SER A 171 -9.78 -6.42 -6.22
CA SER A 171 -9.20 -6.55 -4.88
C SER A 171 -8.53 -7.91 -4.80
N VAL A 172 -7.20 -7.93 -4.67
CA VAL A 172 -6.41 -9.15 -4.76
C VAL A 172 -5.70 -9.39 -3.43
N PRO A 173 -5.90 -10.55 -2.78
CA PRO A 173 -5.22 -10.86 -1.52
C PRO A 173 -3.72 -11.10 -1.76
N VAL A 174 -2.90 -10.69 -0.80
CA VAL A 174 -1.47 -11.05 -0.74
C VAL A 174 -1.41 -12.47 -0.14
N LYS A 175 -0.88 -13.44 -0.88
CA LYS A 175 -0.81 -14.86 -0.48
C LYS A 175 0.61 -15.30 -0.15
#